data_AF-A0A2R6NJ98-F1
#
_entry.id   AF-A0A2R6NJ98-F1
#
_cell.length_a   1.000
_cell.length_b   1.000
_cell.length_c   1.000
_cell.angle_alpha   90.00
_cell.angle_beta   90.00
_cell.angle_gamma   90.00
#
_symmetry.space_group_name_H-M   'P 1'
#
loop_
_entity.id
_entity.type
_entity.pdbx_description
1 polymer ?
#
loop_
_entity_poly.entity_id
_entity_poly.type
_entity_poly.pdbx_seq_one_letter_code
_entity_poly.pdbx_strand_id
1 'polypeptide(L)'
;MSSGSKNAPVGSQTQRSTTRSSRLSLNTQPTRINSYVTGLEILRQHTLVPPGAATLEGLSSGLQHLADTVDSQIIKEKIIAFAYYAERVQIEASRDIIANVLLTKLSPIITLLETGSEHIEKGTDRIVDFVEKIESHQNENLEKTQNALSALESASKGLKDAPRYSSPPPDPNNHPQMSYANALRLPPQHATILTREETKSKQVLLEKVNITDQTMGKQLEDEVLLRKANLALEHMGIQANDAPKKCEEIYFASVMVLPRGGVVYEMDSRVSAEWIKKADVKAAFLEKYGRGLDVEMRERKYLVVVDLVPIRLNMEDGNALRRVEDGNGMKERGV
;
A
#
# COMPACT_ATOMS: atom_id res chain seq x y z
N MET A 1 38.77 42.55 56.25
CA MET A 1 38.68 43.66 55.27
C MET A 1 38.02 43.08 54.02
N SER A 2 36.97 43.58 53.38
CA SER A 2 35.99 44.65 53.60
C SER A 2 34.94 44.40 52.50
N SER A 3 33.67 44.09 52.79
CA SER A 3 32.52 45.02 52.93
C SER A 3 31.91 45.53 51.61
N GLY A 4 30.56 45.40 51.50
CA GLY A 4 29.66 46.17 50.61
C GLY A 4 29.05 45.33 49.47
N SER A 5 27.78 44.87 49.43
CA SER A 5 26.43 45.41 49.74
C SER A 5 25.79 46.28 48.65
N LYS A 6 24.59 45.83 48.20
CA LYS A 6 23.43 46.55 47.60
C LYS A 6 23.58 47.07 46.15
N ASN A 7 22.60 46.99 45.23
CA ASN A 7 21.13 47.05 45.31
C ASN A 7 20.44 46.37 44.09
N ALA A 8 19.15 46.03 44.24
CA ALA A 8 18.17 45.75 43.17
C ALA A 8 17.74 47.03 42.39
N PRO A 9 16.94 46.98 41.30
CA PRO A 9 15.48 46.73 41.38
C PRO A 9 14.78 46.01 40.17
N VAL A 10 13.68 45.31 40.51
CA VAL A 10 12.30 45.32 39.93
C VAL A 10 12.01 45.01 38.43
N GLY A 11 11.05 44.08 38.24
CA GLY A 11 10.09 43.98 37.12
C GLY A 11 10.37 42.80 36.17
N SER A 12 9.48 41.87 35.83
CA SER A 12 8.03 41.74 35.99
C SER A 12 7.63 40.28 35.69
N GLN A 13 6.80 39.70 36.56
CA GLN A 13 6.23 38.37 36.39
C GLN A 13 5.15 38.38 35.30
N THR A 14 5.28 37.52 34.28
CA THR A 14 4.18 37.16 33.38
C THR A 14 3.48 35.93 33.97
N GLN A 15 2.44 36.16 34.78
CA GLN A 15 1.54 35.10 35.23
C GLN A 15 0.60 34.70 34.08
N ARG A 16 0.69 33.44 33.64
CA ARG A 16 -0.33 32.79 32.82
C ARG A 16 -1.53 32.46 33.71
N SER A 17 -2.63 33.18 33.50
CA SER A 17 -3.91 32.96 34.15
C SER A 17 -4.58 31.68 33.63
N THR A 18 -4.29 30.54 34.25
CA THR A 18 -5.14 29.34 34.10
C THR A 18 -6.34 29.49 35.01
N THR A 19 -7.53 29.68 34.42
CA THR A 19 -8.83 29.73 35.12
C THR A 19 -9.11 28.40 35.81
N ARG A 20 -8.69 28.31 37.07
CA ARG A 20 -9.08 27.27 38.02
C ARG A 20 -10.55 27.49 38.36
N SER A 21 -11.43 26.60 37.92
CA SER A 21 -12.82 26.52 38.37
C SER A 21 -12.84 26.52 39.90
N SER A 22 -13.25 27.66 40.46
CA SER A 22 -13.39 27.85 41.88
C SER A 22 -14.72 27.23 42.29
N ARG A 23 -14.73 25.92 42.53
CA ARG A 23 -15.85 25.27 43.21
C ARG A 23 -15.91 25.84 44.63
N LEU A 24 -16.88 26.72 44.90
CA LEU A 24 -17.26 27.05 46.28
C LEU A 24 -17.69 25.75 46.96
N SER A 25 -16.90 25.26 47.91
CA SER A 25 -17.28 24.16 48.78
C SER A 25 -18.33 24.65 49.77
N LEU A 26 -19.60 24.58 49.37
CA LEU A 26 -20.72 24.76 50.29
C LEU A 26 -20.77 23.56 51.24
N ASN A 27 -20.74 23.84 52.54
CA ASN A 27 -20.84 22.88 53.62
C ASN A 27 -22.12 22.03 53.45
N THR A 28 -21.97 20.79 53.02
CA THR A 28 -23.08 19.86 52.74
C THR A 28 -23.57 19.23 54.04
N GLN A 29 -24.54 19.85 54.69
CA GLN A 29 -25.56 19.04 55.36
C GLN A 29 -26.40 18.34 54.28
N PRO A 30 -26.84 17.09 54.49
CA PRO A 30 -27.62 16.35 53.50
C PRO A 30 -28.96 17.05 53.29
N THR A 31 -29.03 17.90 52.28
CA THR A 31 -30.26 18.53 51.86
C THR A 31 -31.13 17.50 51.12
N ARG A 32 -32.44 17.55 51.35
CA ARG A 32 -33.45 16.59 50.84
C ARG A 32 -33.50 16.47 49.30
N ILE A 33 -32.79 17.35 48.60
CA ILE A 33 -32.74 17.48 47.14
C ILE A 33 -31.37 17.00 46.66
N ASN A 34 -31.36 15.88 45.94
CA ASN A 34 -30.14 15.23 45.44
C ASN A 34 -30.15 15.01 43.92
N SER A 35 -31.22 15.42 43.24
CA SER A 35 -31.41 15.17 41.81
C SER A 35 -32.30 16.23 41.16
N TYR A 36 -32.13 16.41 39.85
CA TYR A 36 -32.98 17.28 39.03
C TYR A 36 -34.47 16.97 39.20
N VAL A 37 -34.86 15.68 39.28
CA VAL A 37 -36.26 15.27 39.40
C VAL A 37 -36.86 15.74 40.74
N THR A 38 -36.13 15.54 41.85
CA THR A 38 -36.57 16.00 43.18
C THR A 38 -36.61 17.52 43.29
N GLY A 39 -35.64 18.22 42.68
CA GLY A 39 -35.63 19.69 42.64
C GLY A 39 -36.77 20.26 41.79
N LEU A 40 -37.02 19.67 40.62
CA LEU A 40 -38.08 20.09 39.71
C LEU A 40 -39.47 19.93 40.34
N GLU A 41 -39.68 18.85 41.10
CA GLU A 41 -40.94 18.61 41.81
C GLU A 41 -41.22 19.71 42.84
N ILE A 42 -40.20 20.12 43.61
CA ILE A 42 -40.32 21.22 44.59
C ILE A 42 -40.56 22.56 43.89
N LEU A 43 -39.88 22.81 42.77
CA LEU A 43 -40.08 24.04 41.99
C LEU A 43 -41.51 24.10 41.39
N ARG A 44 -42.08 22.96 40.99
CA ARG A 44 -43.45 22.86 40.48
C ARG A 44 -44.50 22.98 41.56
N GLN A 45 -44.28 22.34 42.72
CA GLN A 45 -45.17 22.46 43.88
C GLN A 45 -45.33 23.91 44.34
N HIS A 46 -44.29 24.74 44.17
CA HIS A 46 -44.32 26.16 44.46
C HIS A 46 -44.60 27.06 43.26
N THR A 47 -45.01 26.50 42.11
CA THR A 47 -45.34 27.24 40.87
C THR A 47 -44.23 28.18 40.37
N LEU A 48 -42.97 27.86 40.68
CA LEU A 48 -41.82 28.72 40.37
C LEU A 48 -41.29 28.51 38.96
N VAL A 49 -41.68 27.45 38.25
CA VAL A 49 -41.13 27.12 36.93
C VAL A 49 -42.26 26.61 36.03
N PRO A 50 -42.27 26.98 34.73
CA PRO A 50 -43.28 26.50 33.77
C PRO A 50 -43.23 24.97 33.57
N PRO A 51 -44.37 24.33 33.25
CA PRO A 51 -44.41 22.91 32.90
C PRO A 51 -43.74 22.68 31.54
N GLY A 52 -42.69 21.86 31.51
CA GLY A 52 -41.98 21.52 30.27
C GLY A 52 -40.53 21.11 30.48
N ALA A 53 -39.76 21.12 29.39
CA ALA A 53 -38.31 20.95 29.41
C ALA A 53 -37.63 22.14 30.12
N ALA A 54 -36.41 21.93 30.63
CA ALA A 54 -35.67 22.98 31.30
C ALA A 54 -35.24 24.05 30.29
N THR A 55 -35.70 25.29 30.45
CA THR A 55 -35.36 26.41 29.56
C THR A 55 -34.70 27.55 30.33
N LEU A 56 -33.89 28.36 29.64
CA LEU A 56 -33.26 29.54 30.22
C LEU A 56 -34.29 30.59 30.66
N GLU A 57 -35.41 30.69 29.93
CA GLU A 57 -36.55 31.55 30.27
C GLU A 57 -37.27 31.05 31.53
N GLY A 58 -37.44 29.74 31.69
CA GLY A 58 -37.98 29.13 32.90
C GLY A 58 -37.09 29.33 34.12
N LEU A 59 -35.76 29.31 33.94
CA LEU A 59 -34.79 29.58 35.01
C LEU A 59 -34.84 31.05 35.45
N SER A 60 -34.83 31.99 34.49
CA SER A 60 -34.82 33.43 34.78
C SER A 60 -36.14 33.91 35.39
N SER A 61 -37.28 33.53 34.82
CA SER A 61 -38.60 33.83 35.39
C SER A 61 -38.77 33.21 36.78
N GLY A 62 -38.30 31.98 36.99
CA GLY A 62 -38.41 31.33 38.29
C GLY A 62 -37.52 31.91 39.38
N LEU A 63 -36.31 32.35 39.03
CA LEU A 63 -35.43 33.08 39.97
C LEU A 63 -35.99 34.46 40.29
N GLN A 64 -36.65 35.12 39.35
CA GLN A 64 -37.35 36.38 39.58
C GLN A 64 -38.52 36.19 40.56
N HIS A 65 -39.36 35.19 40.33
CA HIS A 65 -40.44 34.84 41.25
C HIS A 65 -39.94 34.43 42.65
N LEU A 66 -38.77 33.78 42.73
CA LEU A 66 -38.12 33.47 44.00
C LEU A 66 -37.65 34.73 44.74
N ALA A 67 -37.11 35.71 44.00
CA ALA A 67 -36.69 36.98 44.57
C ALA A 67 -37.88 37.79 45.13
N ASP A 68 -39.04 37.68 44.48
CA ASP A 68 -40.28 38.36 44.90
C ASP A 68 -40.98 37.63 46.07
N THR A 69 -40.73 36.32 46.27
CA THR A 69 -41.34 35.50 47.32
C THR A 69 -40.34 35.18 48.44
N VAL A 70 -40.13 36.14 49.35
CA VAL A 70 -39.15 36.03 50.44
C VAL A 70 -39.69 35.19 51.61
N ASP A 71 -39.79 33.87 51.44
CA ASP A 71 -40.06 32.92 52.54
C ASP A 71 -38.75 32.32 53.09
N SER A 72 -38.26 32.89 54.20
CA SER A 72 -36.96 32.56 54.81
C SER A 72 -36.72 31.07 55.11
N GLN A 73 -37.79 30.26 55.24
CA GLN A 73 -37.69 28.87 55.69
C GLN A 73 -37.47 27.86 54.54
N ILE A 74 -37.82 28.22 53.30
CA ILE A 74 -37.79 27.30 52.13
C ILE A 74 -36.84 27.81 51.03
N ILE A 75 -36.32 29.05 51.13
CA ILE A 75 -35.40 29.65 50.16
C ILE A 75 -34.16 28.76 49.90
N LYS A 76 -33.58 28.15 50.94
CA LYS A 76 -32.39 27.30 50.76
C LYS A 76 -32.67 26.08 49.88
N GLU A 77 -33.83 25.44 50.05
CA GLU A 77 -34.24 24.28 49.24
C GLU A 77 -34.55 24.70 47.80
N LYS A 78 -35.22 25.84 47.60
CA LYS A 78 -35.54 26.39 46.28
C LYS A 78 -34.27 26.79 45.51
N ILE A 79 -33.28 27.41 46.16
CA ILE A 79 -31.99 27.75 45.53
C ILE A 79 -31.25 26.49 45.09
N ILE A 80 -31.24 25.44 45.92
CA ILE A 80 -30.61 24.16 45.56
C ILE A 80 -31.35 23.51 44.37
N ALA A 81 -32.67 23.55 44.35
CA ALA A 81 -33.46 23.05 43.23
C ALA A 81 -33.16 23.83 41.92
N PHE A 82 -33.04 25.15 41.99
CA PHE A 82 -32.64 25.97 40.85
C PHE A 82 -31.21 25.71 40.38
N ALA A 83 -30.30 25.33 41.26
CA ALA A 83 -28.94 24.93 40.87
C ALA A 83 -28.97 23.67 39.97
N TYR A 84 -29.74 22.65 40.35
CA TYR A 84 -29.94 21.45 39.51
C TYR A 84 -30.71 21.76 38.22
N TYR A 85 -31.67 22.69 38.25
CA TYR A 85 -32.38 23.14 37.06
C TYR A 85 -31.44 23.87 36.09
N ALA A 86 -30.59 24.76 36.58
CA ALA A 86 -29.59 25.48 35.79
C ALA A 86 -28.54 24.54 35.18
N GLU A 87 -28.08 23.53 35.92
CA GLU A 87 -27.22 22.47 35.40
C GLU A 87 -27.89 21.74 34.23
N ARG A 88 -29.19 21.45 34.32
CA ARG A 88 -29.94 20.82 33.23
C ARG A 88 -30.06 21.72 32.01
N VAL A 89 -30.33 23.02 32.19
CA VAL A 89 -30.37 24.00 31.08
C VAL A 89 -29.02 24.06 30.36
N GLN A 90 -27.91 24.02 31.10
CA GLN A 90 -26.56 24.00 30.51
C GLN A 90 -26.27 22.71 29.73
N ILE A 91 -26.71 21.55 30.25
CA ILE A 91 -26.60 20.27 29.54
C ILE A 91 -27.41 20.30 28.25
N GLU A 92 -28.65 20.81 28.29
CA GLU A 92 -29.50 20.89 27.11
C GLU A 92 -28.94 21.89 26.07
N ALA A 93 -28.37 23.02 26.50
CA ALA A 93 -27.70 23.98 25.61
C ALA A 93 -26.43 23.42 24.96
N SER A 94 -25.72 22.51 25.65
CA SER A 94 -24.52 21.84 25.11
C SER A 94 -24.83 20.59 24.30
N ARG A 95 -26.07 20.07 24.38
CA ARG A 95 -26.52 18.87 23.66
C ARG A 95 -26.35 18.99 22.15
N ASP A 96 -26.77 20.10 21.57
CA ASP A 96 -26.69 20.33 20.12
C ASP A 96 -25.23 20.50 19.66
N ILE A 97 -24.40 21.14 20.48
CA ILE A 97 -22.96 21.29 20.22
C ILE A 97 -22.30 19.91 20.24
N ILE A 98 -22.59 19.08 21.24
CA ILE A 98 -22.06 17.73 21.36
C ILE A 98 -22.54 16.87 20.18
N ALA A 99 -23.82 16.93 19.83
CA ALA A 99 -24.37 16.20 18.68
C ALA A 99 -23.66 16.58 17.38
N ASN A 100 -23.47 17.89 17.12
CA ASN A 100 -22.76 18.36 15.94
C ASN A 100 -21.28 17.96 15.92
N VAL A 101 -20.59 18.02 17.07
CA VAL A 101 -19.20 17.56 17.18
C VAL A 101 -19.09 16.06 16.92
N LEU A 102 -20.03 15.26 17.45
CA LEU A 102 -20.07 13.82 17.17
C LEU A 102 -20.35 13.56 15.69
N LEU A 103 -21.31 14.25 15.08
CA LEU A 103 -21.66 14.07 13.67
C LEU A 103 -20.49 14.43 12.75
N THR A 104 -19.81 15.54 13.02
CA THR A 104 -18.64 15.99 12.24
C THR A 104 -17.43 15.07 12.40
N LYS A 105 -17.26 14.41 13.55
CA LYS A 105 -16.17 13.45 13.77
C LYS A 105 -16.47 12.06 13.22
N LEU A 106 -17.73 11.63 13.27
CA LEU A 106 -18.14 10.28 12.84
C LEU A 106 -18.41 10.20 11.34
N SER A 107 -18.90 11.27 10.70
CA SER A 107 -19.21 11.27 9.27
C SER A 107 -18.00 10.88 8.37
N PRO A 108 -16.77 11.39 8.60
CA PRO A 108 -15.59 10.95 7.86
C PRO A 108 -15.23 9.47 8.07
N ILE A 109 -15.51 8.94 9.27
CA ILE A 109 -15.24 7.53 9.60
C ILE A 109 -16.24 6.62 8.88
N ILE A 110 -17.52 7.00 8.85
CA ILE A 110 -18.56 6.26 8.13
C ILE A 110 -18.24 6.21 6.63
N THR A 111 -17.89 7.33 6.02
CA THR A 111 -17.52 7.37 4.60
C THR A 111 -16.25 6.56 4.28
N LEU A 112 -15.27 6.55 5.19
CA LEU A 112 -14.08 5.69 5.06
C LEU A 112 -14.44 4.19 5.14
N LEU A 113 -15.36 3.82 6.03
CA LEU A 113 -15.86 2.45 6.15
C LEU A 113 -16.63 2.00 4.90
N GLU A 114 -17.50 2.86 4.37
CA GLU A 114 -18.23 2.61 3.12
C GLU A 114 -17.26 2.40 1.94
N THR A 115 -16.27 3.29 1.83
CA THR A 115 -15.22 3.17 0.80
C THR A 115 -14.41 1.89 0.97
N GLY A 116 -14.07 1.52 2.20
CA GLY A 116 -13.37 0.27 2.51
C GLY A 116 -14.19 -0.96 2.13
N SER A 117 -15.50 -0.94 2.41
CA SER A 117 -16.41 -2.01 2.02
C SER A 117 -16.45 -2.21 0.50
N GLU A 118 -16.52 -1.11 -0.26
CA GLU A 118 -16.52 -1.17 -1.73
C GLU A 118 -15.21 -1.75 -2.28
N HIS A 119 -14.06 -1.45 -1.66
CA HIS A 119 -12.77 -2.03 -2.05
C HIS A 119 -12.70 -3.53 -1.74
N ILE A 120 -13.27 -3.97 -0.62
CA ILE A 120 -13.35 -5.38 -0.24
C ILE A 120 -14.24 -6.15 -1.23
N GLU A 121 -15.39 -5.59 -1.61
CA GLU A 121 -16.29 -6.18 -2.59
C GLU A 121 -15.59 -6.36 -3.94
N LYS A 122 -14.97 -5.29 -4.48
CA LYS A 122 -14.18 -5.37 -5.72
C LYS A 122 -13.01 -6.33 -5.63
N GLY A 123 -12.36 -6.42 -4.46
CA GLY A 123 -11.29 -7.38 -4.21
C GLY A 123 -11.81 -8.83 -4.24
N THR A 124 -12.99 -9.05 -3.68
CA THR A 124 -13.67 -10.36 -3.67
C THR A 124 -14.02 -10.80 -5.09
N ASP A 125 -14.59 -9.91 -5.91
CA ASP A 125 -14.92 -10.20 -7.31
C ASP A 125 -13.67 -10.62 -8.10
N ARG A 126 -12.54 -9.91 -7.91
CA ARG A 126 -11.27 -10.25 -8.55
C ARG A 126 -10.74 -11.63 -8.13
N ILE A 127 -10.90 -11.99 -6.86
CA ILE A 127 -10.51 -13.31 -6.36
C ILE A 127 -11.37 -14.39 -7.01
N VAL A 128 -12.68 -14.16 -7.13
CA VAL A 128 -13.60 -15.08 -7.81
C VAL A 128 -13.19 -15.28 -9.27
N ASP A 129 -12.94 -14.19 -10.01
CA ASP A 129 -12.47 -14.24 -11.41
C ASP A 129 -11.13 -15.00 -11.54
N PHE A 130 -10.23 -14.81 -10.56
CA PHE A 130 -8.94 -15.48 -10.55
C PHE A 130 -9.07 -16.98 -10.27
N VAL A 131 -9.94 -17.37 -9.34
CA VAL A 131 -10.24 -18.78 -9.05
C VAL A 131 -10.85 -19.45 -10.29
N GLU A 132 -11.78 -18.81 -10.98
CA GLU A 132 -12.39 -19.35 -12.20
C GLU A 132 -11.34 -19.56 -13.31
N LYS A 133 -10.39 -18.63 -13.46
CA LYS A 133 -9.25 -18.80 -14.38
C LYS A 133 -8.34 -19.95 -13.99
N ILE A 134 -8.03 -20.12 -12.70
CA ILE A 134 -7.21 -21.24 -12.21
C ILE A 134 -7.91 -22.57 -12.54
N GLU A 135 -9.21 -22.68 -12.25
CA GLU A 135 -9.97 -23.91 -12.54
C GLU A 135 -9.97 -24.22 -14.04
N SER A 136 -10.13 -23.20 -14.89
CA SER A 136 -10.04 -23.34 -16.34
C SER A 136 -8.67 -23.86 -16.80
N HIS A 137 -7.58 -23.24 -16.32
CA HIS A 137 -6.21 -23.67 -16.67
C HIS A 137 -5.88 -25.06 -16.11
N GLN A 138 -6.39 -25.40 -14.93
CA GLN A 138 -6.19 -26.72 -14.34
C GLN A 138 -6.88 -27.80 -15.19
N ASN A 139 -8.11 -27.55 -15.66
CA ASN A 139 -8.80 -28.47 -16.56
C ASN A 139 -8.09 -28.60 -17.92
N GLU A 140 -7.63 -27.49 -18.50
CA GLU A 140 -6.87 -27.52 -19.76
C GLU A 140 -5.57 -28.32 -19.61
N ASN A 141 -4.85 -28.14 -18.50
CA ASN A 141 -3.64 -28.89 -18.22
C ASN A 141 -3.92 -30.39 -17.99
N LEU A 142 -5.00 -30.74 -17.28
CA LEU A 142 -5.42 -32.13 -17.12
C LEU A 142 -5.68 -32.78 -18.49
N GLU A 143 -6.39 -32.10 -19.39
CA GLU A 143 -6.65 -32.60 -20.74
C GLU A 143 -5.35 -32.80 -21.54
N LYS A 144 -4.43 -31.82 -21.51
CA LYS A 144 -3.12 -31.94 -22.18
C LYS A 144 -2.30 -33.10 -21.63
N THR A 145 -2.29 -33.31 -20.31
CA THR A 145 -1.56 -34.44 -19.70
C THR A 145 -2.17 -35.79 -20.07
N GLN A 146 -3.50 -35.89 -20.12
CA GLN A 146 -4.22 -37.09 -20.57
C GLN A 146 -3.91 -37.43 -22.04
N ASN A 147 -3.90 -36.42 -22.90
CA ASN A 147 -3.56 -36.57 -24.31
C ASN A 147 -2.09 -36.99 -24.51
N ALA A 148 -1.17 -36.39 -23.75
CA ALA A 148 0.25 -36.76 -23.79
C ALA A 148 0.50 -38.20 -23.31
N LEU A 149 -0.19 -38.63 -22.25
CA LEU A 149 -0.14 -40.03 -21.78
C LEU A 149 -0.63 -41.01 -22.85
N SER A 150 -1.74 -40.69 -23.51
CA SER A 150 -2.32 -41.51 -24.58
C SER A 150 -1.38 -41.60 -25.80
N ALA A 151 -0.73 -40.49 -26.17
CA ALA A 151 0.26 -40.45 -27.24
C ALA A 151 1.51 -41.26 -26.89
N LEU A 152 1.98 -41.18 -25.64
CA LEU A 152 3.11 -41.96 -25.15
C LEU A 152 2.82 -43.47 -25.15
N GLU A 153 1.62 -43.87 -24.75
CA GLU A 153 1.20 -45.28 -24.80
C GLU A 153 1.18 -45.81 -26.24
N SER A 154 0.68 -45.00 -27.18
CA SER A 154 0.66 -45.33 -28.61
C SER A 154 2.07 -45.44 -29.19
N ALA A 155 2.97 -44.52 -28.85
CA ALA A 155 4.38 -44.57 -29.26
C ALA A 155 5.12 -45.78 -28.67
N SER A 156 4.84 -46.13 -27.42
CA SER A 156 5.41 -47.32 -26.75
C SER A 156 5.00 -48.62 -27.44
N LYS A 157 3.73 -48.74 -27.88
CA LYS A 157 3.27 -49.86 -28.71
C LYS A 157 4.01 -49.90 -30.05
N GLY A 158 4.13 -48.77 -30.75
CA GLY A 158 4.85 -48.69 -32.03
C GLY A 158 6.35 -49.03 -31.94
N LEU A 159 7.01 -48.76 -30.80
CA LEU A 159 8.41 -49.12 -30.57
C LEU A 159 8.62 -50.62 -30.35
N LYS A 160 7.62 -51.36 -29.84
CA LYS A 160 7.69 -52.82 -29.71
C LYS A 160 7.58 -53.53 -31.06
N ASP A 161 6.91 -52.89 -32.02
CA ASP A 161 6.65 -53.45 -33.35
C ASP A 161 7.67 -53.00 -34.42
N ALA A 162 8.63 -52.12 -34.06
CA ALA A 162 9.61 -51.60 -35.00
C ALA A 162 10.75 -52.62 -35.30
N PRO A 163 11.04 -52.92 -36.59
CA PRO A 163 12.13 -53.82 -36.95
C PRO A 163 13.49 -53.20 -36.60
N ARG A 164 14.31 -53.94 -35.85
CA ARG A 164 15.68 -53.55 -35.50
C ARG A 164 16.57 -53.59 -36.74
N TYR A 165 16.77 -52.44 -37.38
CA TYR A 165 17.82 -52.29 -38.40
C TYR A 165 19.18 -52.09 -37.73
N SER A 166 20.06 -53.06 -37.91
CA SER A 166 21.48 -52.97 -37.54
C SER A 166 22.14 -51.94 -38.44
N SER A 167 22.70 -50.88 -37.87
CA SER A 167 23.42 -49.86 -38.63
C SER A 167 24.72 -50.43 -39.23
N PRO A 168 25.11 -50.05 -40.46
CA PRO A 168 26.40 -50.43 -41.03
C PRO A 168 27.55 -49.64 -40.35
N PRO A 169 28.79 -50.18 -40.38
CA PRO A 169 29.92 -49.58 -39.67
C PRO A 169 30.34 -48.21 -40.26
N PRO A 170 30.90 -47.31 -39.44
CA PRO A 170 31.24 -45.95 -39.85
C PRO A 170 32.50 -45.90 -40.73
N ASP A 171 32.42 -45.10 -41.79
CA ASP A 171 33.50 -44.78 -42.73
C ASP A 171 34.52 -43.80 -42.08
N PRO A 172 35.83 -44.11 -42.06
CA PRO A 172 36.84 -43.32 -41.34
C PRO A 172 37.20 -41.95 -41.95
N ASN A 173 36.66 -41.56 -43.10
CA ASN A 173 37.05 -40.31 -43.78
C ASN A 173 36.09 -39.12 -43.60
N ASN A 174 35.07 -39.23 -42.76
CA ASN A 174 34.15 -38.12 -42.53
C ASN A 174 34.57 -37.32 -41.30
N HIS A 175 35.01 -36.07 -41.50
CA HIS A 175 35.18 -35.13 -40.39
C HIS A 175 33.90 -35.08 -39.57
N PRO A 176 33.96 -35.04 -38.22
CA PRO A 176 32.76 -35.02 -37.40
C PRO A 176 32.02 -33.71 -37.63
N GLN A 177 31.09 -33.73 -38.58
CA GLN A 177 30.03 -32.74 -38.65
C GLN A 177 29.25 -32.91 -37.36
N MET A 178 29.44 -31.96 -36.44
CA MET A 178 28.62 -31.84 -35.24
C MET A 178 27.18 -31.76 -35.71
N SER A 179 26.44 -32.86 -35.54
CA SER A 179 25.00 -32.90 -35.78
C SER A 179 24.34 -31.86 -34.88
N TYR A 180 23.34 -31.14 -35.41
CA TYR A 180 22.56 -30.13 -34.68
C TYR A 180 22.04 -30.67 -33.32
N ALA A 181 21.74 -31.97 -33.26
CA ALA A 181 21.33 -32.68 -32.04
C ALA A 181 22.42 -32.72 -30.94
N ASN A 182 23.70 -32.80 -31.33
CA ASN A 182 24.83 -32.81 -30.39
C ASN A 182 25.26 -31.39 -29.96
N ALA A 183 24.88 -30.35 -30.71
CA ALA A 183 25.13 -28.95 -30.38
C ALA A 183 24.12 -28.36 -29.36
N LEU A 184 23.00 -29.03 -29.11
CA LEU A 184 21.98 -28.62 -28.14
C LEU A 184 22.41 -28.78 -26.67
N ARG A 185 23.56 -29.40 -26.41
CA ARG A 185 24.13 -29.52 -25.06
C ARG A 185 24.97 -28.28 -24.74
N LEU A 186 24.31 -27.25 -24.22
CA LEU A 186 24.97 -26.06 -23.67
C LEU A 186 26.06 -26.47 -22.66
N PRO A 187 27.31 -25.99 -22.82
CA PRO A 187 28.33 -26.22 -21.81
C PRO A 187 27.89 -25.59 -20.47
N PRO A 188 28.17 -26.22 -19.31
CA PRO A 188 27.72 -25.74 -17.99
C PRO A 188 28.12 -24.29 -17.68
N GLN A 189 29.22 -23.81 -18.26
CA GLN A 189 29.69 -22.43 -18.11
C GLN A 189 28.71 -21.41 -18.71
N HIS A 190 28.07 -21.72 -19.85
CA HIS A 190 27.07 -20.84 -20.46
C HIS A 190 25.77 -20.80 -19.65
N ALA A 191 25.38 -21.91 -19.01
CA ALA A 191 24.19 -21.94 -18.16
C ALA A 191 24.29 -20.94 -17.00
N THR A 192 25.47 -20.85 -16.35
CA THR A 192 25.68 -19.89 -15.24
C THR A 192 25.70 -18.43 -15.68
N ILE A 193 26.17 -18.16 -16.90
CA ILE A 193 26.16 -16.81 -17.47
C ILE A 193 24.73 -16.44 -17.85
N LEU A 194 23.99 -17.35 -18.50
CA LEU A 194 22.60 -17.14 -18.88
C LEU A 194 21.72 -16.83 -17.69
N THR A 195 21.80 -17.61 -16.60
CA THR A 195 21.01 -17.35 -15.39
C THR A 195 21.36 -16.01 -14.77
N ARG A 196 22.65 -15.68 -14.67
CA ARG A 196 23.10 -14.38 -14.13
C ARG A 196 22.61 -13.21 -14.96
N GLU A 197 22.70 -13.29 -16.28
CA GLU A 197 22.25 -12.22 -17.16
C GLU A 197 20.72 -12.12 -17.22
N GLU A 198 20.01 -13.25 -17.11
CA GLU A 198 18.56 -13.27 -16.95
C GLU A 198 18.12 -12.56 -15.67
N THR A 199 18.74 -12.86 -14.52
CA THR A 199 18.47 -12.16 -13.26
C THR A 199 18.76 -10.66 -13.40
N LYS A 200 19.88 -10.26 -14.01
CA LYS A 200 20.17 -8.84 -14.26
C LYS A 200 19.14 -8.17 -15.16
N SER A 201 18.57 -8.90 -16.12
CA SER A 201 17.54 -8.34 -17.01
C SER A 201 16.26 -7.94 -16.26
N LYS A 202 15.98 -8.59 -15.12
CA LYS A 202 14.84 -8.34 -14.23
C LYS A 202 15.14 -7.27 -13.17
N GLN A 203 16.36 -6.70 -13.15
CA GLN A 203 16.79 -5.79 -12.09
C GLN A 203 16.68 -4.30 -12.44
N VAL A 204 16.46 -3.52 -11.38
CA VAL A 204 16.42 -2.05 -11.37
C VAL A 204 17.33 -1.55 -10.25
N LEU A 205 18.23 -0.61 -10.55
CA LEU A 205 19.15 -0.01 -9.57
C LEU A 205 18.67 1.38 -9.20
N LEU A 206 18.44 1.62 -7.91
CA LEU A 206 18.22 2.94 -7.34
C LEU A 206 19.47 3.40 -6.60
N GLU A 207 19.98 4.57 -6.94
CA GLU A 207 21.08 5.23 -6.23
C GLU A 207 20.53 6.37 -5.36
N LYS A 208 21.31 6.79 -4.35
CA LYS A 208 20.95 7.87 -3.39
C LYS A 208 19.66 7.60 -2.59
N VAL A 209 19.32 6.32 -2.40
CA VAL A 209 18.20 5.95 -1.53
C VAL A 209 18.59 6.24 -0.08
N ASN A 210 17.65 6.80 0.70
CA ASN A 210 17.83 6.89 2.14
C ASN A 210 17.58 5.51 2.77
N ILE A 211 18.65 4.75 2.97
CA ILE A 211 18.63 3.38 3.51
C ILE A 211 18.75 3.43 5.03
N THR A 212 18.92 4.59 5.66
CA THR A 212 19.02 4.71 7.12
C THR A 212 17.72 5.24 7.71
N ASP A 213 17.25 4.59 8.76
CA ASP A 213 16.18 5.13 9.59
C ASP A 213 16.67 6.40 10.28
N GLN A 214 16.05 7.55 9.97
CA GLN A 214 16.41 8.85 10.53
C GLN A 214 16.26 8.90 12.06
N THR A 215 15.49 7.98 12.62
CA THR A 215 15.17 7.91 14.06
C THR A 215 16.17 7.06 14.84
N MET A 216 16.73 6.01 14.23
CA MET A 216 17.60 5.03 14.90
C MET A 216 19.01 4.94 14.32
N GLY A 217 19.30 5.61 13.20
CA GLY A 217 20.59 5.56 12.51
C GLY A 217 20.96 4.17 11.96
N LYS A 218 20.02 3.22 11.99
CA LYS A 218 20.22 1.85 11.52
C LYS A 218 19.80 1.72 10.06
N GLN A 219 20.47 0.82 9.35
CA GLN A 219 20.09 0.44 8.00
C GLN A 219 18.69 -0.18 8.01
N LEU A 220 17.84 0.23 7.08
CA LEU A 220 16.51 -0.31 6.85
C LEU A 220 16.64 -1.77 6.43
N GLU A 221 15.75 -2.60 6.98
CA GLU A 221 15.62 -4.00 6.63
C GLU A 221 15.12 -4.16 5.18
N ASP A 222 15.58 -5.22 4.52
CA ASP A 222 15.24 -5.53 3.14
C ASP A 222 13.71 -5.61 2.95
N GLU A 223 12.97 -6.17 3.91
CA GLU A 223 11.50 -6.25 3.83
C GLU A 223 10.84 -4.86 3.79
N VAL A 224 11.37 -3.91 4.56
CA VAL A 224 10.85 -2.53 4.59
C VAL A 224 11.11 -1.82 3.27
N LEU A 225 12.31 -2.00 2.70
CA LEU A 225 12.67 -1.44 1.39
C LEU A 225 11.84 -2.05 0.26
N LEU A 226 11.55 -3.34 0.33
CA LEU A 226 10.71 -4.05 -0.64
C LEU A 226 9.26 -3.56 -0.57
N ARG A 227 8.69 -3.51 0.64
CA ARG A 227 7.33 -3.01 0.86
C ARG A 227 7.18 -1.56 0.40
N LYS A 228 8.18 -0.71 0.65
CA LYS A 228 8.20 0.67 0.16
C LYS A 228 8.17 0.75 -1.38
N ALA A 229 8.91 -0.12 -2.07
CA ALA A 229 8.94 -0.14 -3.52
C ALA A 229 7.60 -0.58 -4.12
N ASN A 230 6.99 -1.64 -3.56
CA ASN A 230 5.66 -2.10 -3.99
C ASN A 230 4.57 -1.07 -3.69
N LEU A 231 4.61 -0.42 -2.53
CA LEU A 231 3.69 0.66 -2.18
C LEU A 231 3.82 1.87 -3.12
N ALA A 232 5.03 2.21 -3.54
CA ALA A 232 5.24 3.26 -4.54
C ALA A 232 4.64 2.87 -5.90
N LEU A 233 4.76 1.61 -6.29
CA LEU A 233 4.18 1.07 -7.51
C LEU A 233 2.64 1.11 -7.49
N GLU A 234 2.02 0.79 -6.35
CA GLU A 234 0.57 0.96 -6.14
C GLU A 234 0.13 2.44 -6.20
N HIS A 235 0.87 3.33 -5.53
CA HIS A 235 0.55 4.76 -5.46
C HIS A 235 0.82 5.56 -6.73
N MET A 236 1.57 5.01 -7.68
CA MET A 236 1.65 5.61 -9.01
C MET A 236 0.27 5.69 -9.67
N GLY A 237 -0.70 4.90 -9.19
CA GLY A 237 -2.04 4.85 -9.76
C GLY A 237 -1.91 4.38 -11.19
N ILE A 238 -1.70 3.08 -11.36
CA ILE A 238 -1.41 2.43 -12.64
C ILE A 238 -2.18 3.14 -13.77
N GLN A 239 -1.46 3.78 -14.70
CA GLN A 239 -1.97 4.01 -16.04
C GLN A 239 -2.12 2.62 -16.69
N ALA A 240 -3.10 1.84 -16.24
CA ALA A 240 -3.24 0.40 -16.47
C ALA A 240 -3.42 0.01 -17.94
N ASN A 241 -3.56 0.99 -18.83
CA ASN A 241 -3.59 0.74 -20.26
C ASN A 241 -2.21 0.40 -20.85
N ASP A 242 -1.12 0.93 -20.28
CA ASP A 242 0.25 0.79 -20.82
C ASP A 242 1.14 -0.18 -20.04
N ALA A 243 0.63 -0.71 -18.93
CA ALA A 243 1.27 -1.78 -18.17
C ALA A 243 1.33 -3.07 -19.02
N PRO A 244 2.40 -3.88 -18.93
CA PRO A 244 2.52 -5.15 -19.64
C PRO A 244 1.33 -6.08 -19.36
N LYS A 245 0.38 -6.17 -20.31
CA LYS A 245 -0.81 -7.05 -20.22
C LYS A 245 -0.48 -8.54 -20.10
N LYS A 246 0.77 -8.93 -20.39
CA LYS A 246 1.26 -10.31 -20.27
C LYS A 246 1.67 -10.70 -18.84
N CYS A 247 1.84 -9.74 -17.93
CA CYS A 247 2.17 -10.03 -16.53
C CYS A 247 0.87 -9.97 -15.72
N GLU A 248 0.50 -11.07 -15.06
CA GLU A 248 -0.71 -11.16 -14.23
C GLU A 248 -0.66 -10.15 -13.08
N GLU A 249 0.52 -9.94 -12.49
CA GLU A 249 0.80 -8.94 -11.46
C GLU A 249 2.22 -8.38 -11.62
N ILE A 250 2.39 -7.06 -11.54
CA ILE A 250 3.69 -6.39 -11.61
C ILE A 250 4.12 -6.04 -10.19
N TYR A 251 5.23 -6.61 -9.73
CA TYR A 251 5.73 -6.35 -8.38
C TYR A 251 7.25 -6.53 -8.29
N PHE A 252 7.83 -5.98 -7.22
CA PHE A 252 9.20 -6.25 -6.83
C PHE A 252 9.24 -7.51 -5.97
N ALA A 253 9.99 -8.51 -6.43
CA ALA A 253 10.11 -9.83 -5.82
C ALA A 253 11.21 -9.87 -4.75
N SER A 254 12.32 -9.16 -4.98
CA SER A 254 13.45 -9.14 -4.05
C SER A 254 14.17 -7.79 -4.04
N VAL A 255 14.93 -7.54 -2.98
CA VAL A 255 15.77 -6.36 -2.84
C VAL A 255 17.14 -6.73 -2.28
N MET A 256 18.16 -6.01 -2.73
CA MET A 256 19.54 -6.16 -2.26
C MET A 256 20.17 -4.79 -2.10
N VAL A 257 20.65 -4.49 -0.90
CA VAL A 257 21.41 -3.27 -0.63
C VAL A 257 22.88 -3.48 -1.00
N LEU A 258 23.43 -2.58 -1.82
CA LEU A 258 24.82 -2.58 -2.21
C LEU A 258 25.69 -1.83 -1.18
N PRO A 259 26.98 -2.19 -1.04
CA PRO A 259 27.90 -1.56 -0.08
C PRO A 259 28.07 -0.04 -0.22
N ARG A 260 27.73 0.54 -1.38
CA ARG A 260 27.82 1.98 -1.66
C ARG A 260 26.49 2.72 -1.49
N GLY A 261 25.51 2.11 -0.81
CA GLY A 261 24.20 2.72 -0.58
C GLY A 261 23.29 2.77 -1.81
N GLY A 262 23.58 1.96 -2.84
CA GLY A 262 22.62 1.69 -3.92
C GLY A 262 21.70 0.54 -3.52
N VAL A 263 20.48 0.52 -4.02
CA VAL A 263 19.51 -0.55 -3.78
C VAL A 263 19.14 -1.18 -5.11
N VAL A 264 19.36 -2.48 -5.24
CA VAL A 264 18.96 -3.27 -6.41
C VAL A 264 17.65 -3.94 -6.08
N TYR A 265 16.65 -3.69 -6.91
CA TYR A 265 15.37 -4.38 -6.87
C TYR A 265 15.29 -5.37 -8.02
N GLU A 266 14.74 -6.56 -7.75
CA GLU A 266 14.39 -7.55 -8.76
C GLU A 266 12.88 -7.56 -8.94
N MET A 267 12.42 -7.53 -10.19
CA MET A 267 11.01 -7.60 -10.55
C MET A 267 10.60 -9.01 -10.94
N ASP A 268 9.29 -9.26 -10.99
CA ASP A 268 8.67 -10.51 -11.46
C ASP A 268 9.21 -10.98 -12.83
N SER A 269 9.44 -10.04 -13.75
CA SER A 269 9.80 -10.33 -15.12
C SER A 269 10.68 -9.26 -15.76
N ARG A 270 11.35 -9.64 -16.86
CA ARG A 270 12.14 -8.71 -17.68
C ARG A 270 11.26 -7.60 -18.26
N VAL A 271 10.03 -7.94 -18.64
CA VAL A 271 9.09 -7.00 -19.25
C VAL A 271 8.68 -5.92 -18.24
N SER A 272 8.43 -6.30 -16.98
CA SER A 272 8.18 -5.38 -15.88
C SER A 272 9.36 -4.45 -15.61
N ALA A 273 10.58 -5.01 -15.60
CA ALA A 273 11.80 -4.24 -15.41
C ALA A 273 12.10 -3.27 -16.56
N GLU A 274 11.75 -3.61 -17.81
CA GLU A 274 11.84 -2.71 -18.96
C GLU A 274 10.75 -1.63 -18.92
N TRP A 275 9.54 -1.98 -18.51
CA TRP A 275 8.42 -1.05 -18.41
C TRP A 275 8.70 0.08 -17.40
N ILE A 276 9.18 -0.26 -16.20
CA ILE A 276 9.46 0.76 -15.17
C ILE A 276 10.64 1.68 -15.53
N LYS A 277 11.51 1.25 -16.45
CA LYS A 277 12.64 2.04 -16.97
C LYS A 277 12.23 3.07 -18.02
N LYS A 278 11.02 2.99 -18.59
CA LYS A 278 10.49 3.99 -19.53
C LYS A 278 10.46 5.37 -18.87
N ALA A 279 10.80 6.42 -19.61
CA ALA A 279 11.01 7.76 -19.06
C ALA A 279 9.83 8.27 -18.20
N ASP A 280 8.60 8.15 -18.71
CA ASP A 280 7.40 8.62 -18.02
C ASP A 280 7.08 7.80 -16.75
N VAL A 281 7.17 6.47 -16.87
CA VAL A 281 6.93 5.52 -15.76
C VAL A 281 7.98 5.67 -14.67
N LYS A 282 9.25 5.80 -15.08
CA LYS A 282 10.39 6.05 -14.19
C LYS A 282 10.18 7.34 -13.38
N ALA A 283 9.78 8.42 -14.04
CA ALA A 283 9.55 9.70 -13.37
C ALA A 283 8.42 9.59 -12.33
N ALA A 284 7.28 8.99 -12.71
CA ALA A 284 6.16 8.77 -11.81
C ALA A 284 6.53 7.85 -10.62
N PHE A 285 7.31 6.80 -10.87
CA PHE A 285 7.79 5.90 -9.82
C PHE A 285 8.68 6.63 -8.81
N LEU A 286 9.67 7.38 -9.30
CA LEU A 286 10.60 8.12 -8.46
C LEU A 286 9.90 9.21 -7.65
N GLU A 287 8.88 9.87 -8.20
CA GLU A 287 8.04 10.83 -7.47
C GLU A 287 7.39 10.19 -6.23
N LYS A 288 6.75 9.02 -6.41
CA LYS A 288 6.05 8.33 -5.31
C LYS A 288 7.00 7.64 -4.34
N TYR A 289 8.12 7.09 -4.82
CA TYR A 289 9.10 6.38 -4.02
C TYR A 289 9.97 7.33 -3.18
N GLY A 290 10.42 8.44 -3.78
CA GLY A 290 11.37 9.38 -3.20
C GLY A 290 10.74 10.49 -2.35
N ARG A 291 9.47 10.87 -2.60
CA ARG A 291 8.76 11.98 -1.92
C ARG A 291 9.67 13.19 -1.60
N GLY A 292 10.41 13.70 -2.59
CA GLY A 292 11.28 14.88 -2.46
C GLY A 292 12.76 14.60 -2.15
N LEU A 293 13.20 13.34 -2.20
CA LEU A 293 14.61 12.96 -2.18
C LEU A 293 15.18 12.84 -3.61
N ASP A 294 16.47 13.17 -3.79
CA ASP A 294 17.23 12.98 -5.04
C ASP A 294 17.52 11.49 -5.32
N VAL A 295 16.49 10.65 -5.39
CA VAL A 295 16.63 9.23 -5.76
C VAL A 295 16.72 9.11 -7.27
N GLU A 296 17.75 8.41 -7.75
CA GLU A 296 17.96 8.22 -9.18
C GLU A 296 17.90 6.74 -9.56
N MET A 297 17.10 6.42 -10.58
CA MET A 297 17.09 5.08 -11.16
C MET A 297 18.11 4.98 -12.31
N ARG A 298 19.07 4.06 -12.18
CA ARG A 298 20.15 3.85 -13.14
C ARG A 298 19.91 2.61 -13.98
N GLU A 299 20.19 2.74 -15.28
CA GLU A 299 20.09 1.62 -16.21
C GLU A 299 21.22 0.61 -15.97
N ARG A 300 20.86 -0.66 -15.86
CA ARG A 300 21.80 -1.78 -15.76
C ARG A 300 21.88 -2.50 -17.09
N LYS A 301 23.06 -2.50 -17.69
CA LYS A 301 23.35 -3.29 -18.88
C LYS A 301 23.56 -4.75 -18.50
N TYR A 302 23.04 -5.65 -19.31
CA TYR A 302 23.25 -7.08 -19.24
C TYR A 302 23.66 -7.60 -20.62
N LEU A 303 24.36 -8.73 -20.64
CA LEU A 303 24.82 -9.37 -21.86
C LEU A 303 23.74 -10.32 -22.37
N VAL A 304 23.52 -10.32 -23.69
CA VAL A 304 22.66 -11.30 -24.34
C VAL A 304 23.58 -12.30 -25.03
N VAL A 305 23.50 -13.56 -24.61
CA VAL A 305 24.18 -14.66 -25.29
C VAL A 305 23.23 -15.19 -26.35
N VAL A 306 23.66 -15.15 -27.61
CA VAL A 306 22.93 -15.70 -28.75
C VAL A 306 23.73 -16.89 -29.26
N ASP A 307 23.12 -18.06 -29.20
CA ASP A 307 23.75 -19.28 -29.69
C ASP A 307 23.54 -19.43 -31.19
N LEU A 308 24.50 -20.09 -31.84
CA LEU A 308 24.42 -20.50 -33.25
C LEU A 308 24.24 -19.33 -34.23
N VAL A 309 24.95 -18.22 -34.01
CA VAL A 309 25.04 -17.15 -35.01
C VAL A 309 25.88 -17.66 -36.19
N PRO A 310 25.30 -17.82 -37.40
CA PRO A 310 26.06 -18.25 -38.57
C PRO A 310 27.04 -17.14 -38.96
N ILE A 311 28.33 -17.38 -38.73
CA ILE A 311 29.41 -16.44 -39.06
C ILE A 311 29.94 -16.59 -40.50
N ARG A 312 29.42 -17.56 -41.24
CA ARG A 312 29.81 -17.84 -42.63
C ARG A 312 28.58 -18.15 -43.45
N LEU A 313 28.50 -17.53 -44.62
CA LEU A 313 27.55 -17.84 -45.68
C LEU A 313 28.35 -18.41 -46.85
N ASN A 314 27.94 -19.57 -47.36
CA ASN A 314 28.52 -20.08 -48.60
C ASN A 314 27.91 -19.33 -49.78
N MET A 315 28.70 -18.49 -50.45
CA MET A 315 28.23 -17.73 -51.63
C MET A 315 28.07 -18.60 -52.89
N GLU A 316 28.62 -19.82 -52.90
CA GLU A 316 28.47 -20.76 -54.01
C GLU A 316 27.16 -21.56 -53.94
N ASP A 317 26.51 -21.59 -52.77
CA ASP A 317 25.19 -22.21 -52.61
C ASP A 317 24.09 -21.19 -52.94
N GLY A 318 23.67 -21.19 -54.21
CA GLY A 318 22.59 -20.32 -54.69
C GLY A 318 21.27 -20.47 -53.91
N ASN A 319 21.00 -21.65 -53.32
CA ASN A 319 19.80 -21.85 -52.51
C ASN A 319 19.93 -21.25 -51.10
N ALA A 320 21.13 -21.26 -50.52
CA ALA A 320 21.40 -20.52 -49.27
C ALA A 320 21.32 -19.01 -49.50
N LEU A 321 21.88 -18.53 -50.62
CA LEU A 321 21.84 -17.11 -51.00
C LEU A 321 20.41 -16.63 -51.20
N ARG A 322 19.61 -17.35 -51.99
CA ARG A 322 18.20 -16.99 -52.26
C ARG A 322 17.35 -16.97 -50.98
N ARG A 323 17.56 -17.91 -50.05
CA ARG A 323 16.87 -17.89 -48.74
C ARG A 323 17.22 -16.66 -47.90
N VAL A 324 18.46 -16.20 -47.95
CA VAL A 324 18.91 -14.99 -47.25
C VAL A 324 18.36 -13.74 -47.92
N GLU A 325 18.31 -13.69 -49.25
CA GLU A 325 17.74 -12.59 -50.03
C GLU A 325 16.23 -12.46 -49.78
N ASP A 326 15.49 -13.56 -49.88
CA ASP A 326 14.05 -13.62 -49.61
C ASP A 326 13.74 -13.21 -48.16
N GLY A 327 14.50 -13.73 -47.18
CA GLY A 327 14.33 -13.41 -45.76
C GLY A 327 14.62 -11.95 -45.42
N ASN A 328 15.46 -11.27 -46.22
CA ASN A 328 15.78 -9.85 -46.06
C ASN A 328 14.95 -8.95 -47.02
N GLY A 329 14.00 -9.50 -47.76
CA GLY A 329 13.16 -8.76 -48.68
C GLY A 329 13.90 -8.19 -49.90
N MET A 330 15.06 -8.73 -50.25
CA MET A 330 15.80 -8.33 -51.44
C MET A 330 15.26 -9.11 -52.65
N LYS A 331 14.77 -8.40 -53.67
CA LYS A 331 14.49 -9.02 -54.97
C LYS A 331 15.74 -8.96 -55.84
N GLU A 332 16.01 -10.05 -56.56
CA GLU A 332 17.04 -10.12 -57.62
C GLU A 332 16.98 -8.84 -58.46
N ARG A 333 18.09 -8.11 -58.57
CA ARG A 333 18.24 -7.09 -59.60
C ARG A 333 18.27 -7.84 -60.93
N GLY A 334 17.15 -7.80 -61.64
CA GLY A 334 17.07 -8.27 -63.03
C GLY A 334 18.18 -7.64 -63.86
N VAL A 335 18.93 -8.50 -64.54
CA VAL A 335 19.85 -8.12 -65.63
C VAL A 335 19.03 -7.74 -66.85
#